data_AF-A0A151IQF2-F1
#
_entry.id   AF-A0A151IQF2-F1
#
_cell.length_a   1.000
_cell.length_b   1.000
_cell.length_c   1.000
_cell.angle_alpha   90.00
_cell.angle_beta   90.00
_cell.angle_gamma   90.00
#
_symmetry.space_group_name_H-M   'P 1'
#
loop_
_entity.id
_entity.type
_entity.pdbx_description
1 polymer ?
#
loop_
_entity_poly.entity_id
_entity_poly.type
_entity_poly.pdbx_seq_one_letter_code
_entity_poly.pdbx_strand_id
1 'polypeptide(L)'
;MTDERNFRSQYYEKVGFRSVEEKKSLEILLKERPLDKTKLKQFCLRFTVPAMYRNFLWKVLLDIIPVYSESQEFIMAQRKAEFQDLQRALRVAKIIDDFTKPHLIFLAMWLAMSKMAETLWYVIDVESEEEKLVDMYWILSGLFVQVEKLQKEVGKLQDCTYALLEKEDVELYKHLVKIDALYNLPYDIWFYSCFAGVICNGSIAKIWDKITVGAYRILIFVAVVTLTTLRRLLLRCESIDHILDTINNITEETSEVIVNKAIESIQQSGTTQQVDMYFTKHS
;
A
#
# COMPACT_ATOMS: atom_id res chain seq x y z
N MET A 1 44.19 -4.96 -2.14
CA MET A 1 43.29 -4.96 -3.32
C MET A 1 41.89 -4.71 -2.81
N THR A 2 41.55 -3.44 -2.62
CA THR A 2 40.41 -2.99 -1.82
C THR A 2 39.51 -2.11 -2.69
N ASP A 3 38.25 -2.54 -2.77
CA ASP A 3 37.06 -1.70 -2.71
C ASP A 3 36.75 -0.70 -3.85
N GLU A 4 36.83 -1.12 -5.12
CA GLU A 4 36.22 -0.35 -6.22
C GLU A 4 34.68 -0.50 -6.32
N ARG A 5 34.08 -1.45 -5.59
CA ARG A 5 32.62 -1.70 -5.66
C ARG A 5 31.79 -0.65 -4.93
N ASN A 6 32.38 0.14 -4.02
CA ASN A 6 31.64 1.12 -3.20
C ASN A 6 31.59 2.54 -3.78
N PHE A 7 32.47 2.92 -4.70
CA PHE A 7 32.51 4.30 -5.20
C PHE A 7 31.31 4.64 -6.09
N ARG A 8 30.88 3.70 -6.95
CA ARG A 8 29.73 3.92 -7.84
C ARG A 8 28.42 3.96 -7.07
N SER A 9 28.21 3.05 -6.12
CA SER A 9 26.99 3.04 -5.29
C SER A 9 26.91 4.27 -4.39
N GLN A 10 28.00 4.73 -3.78
CA GLN A 10 28.02 6.00 -3.03
C GLN A 10 27.77 7.23 -3.92
N TYR A 11 28.28 7.23 -5.15
CA TYR A 11 28.03 8.31 -6.10
C TYR A 11 26.55 8.35 -6.50
N TYR A 12 25.97 7.20 -6.91
CA TYR A 12 24.54 7.11 -7.25
C TYR A 12 23.63 7.43 -6.06
N GLU A 13 24.05 7.08 -4.84
CA GLU A 13 23.36 7.44 -3.61
C GLU A 13 23.38 8.96 -3.37
N LYS A 14 24.52 9.63 -3.59
CA LYS A 14 24.64 11.10 -3.48
C LYS A 14 23.91 11.86 -4.58
N VAL A 15 23.81 11.31 -5.78
CA VAL A 15 23.18 11.98 -6.94
C VAL A 15 21.72 11.55 -7.17
N GLY A 16 21.12 10.75 -6.28
CA GLY A 16 19.69 10.41 -6.32
C GLY A 16 19.31 9.26 -7.26
N PHE A 17 20.27 8.49 -7.77
CA PHE A 17 20.07 7.38 -8.73
C PHE A 17 20.00 5.99 -8.07
N ARG A 18 19.46 5.88 -6.84
CA ARG A 18 19.21 4.58 -6.18
C ARG A 18 18.31 3.65 -7.03
N SER A 19 17.37 4.23 -7.77
CA SER A 19 16.35 3.50 -8.55
C SER A 19 16.89 2.62 -9.70
N VAL A 20 18.06 2.95 -10.27
CA VAL A 20 18.61 2.21 -11.43
C VAL A 20 19.21 0.87 -11.00
N GLU A 21 19.87 0.83 -9.85
CA GLU A 21 20.41 -0.41 -9.28
C GLU A 21 19.28 -1.31 -8.75
N GLU A 22 18.27 -0.71 -8.12
CA GLU A 22 17.06 -1.41 -7.64
C GLU A 22 16.32 -2.09 -8.80
N LYS A 23 16.08 -1.37 -9.91
CA LYS A 23 15.45 -1.93 -11.11
C LYS A 23 16.23 -3.13 -11.67
N LYS A 24 17.56 -3.01 -11.83
CA LYS A 24 18.39 -4.12 -12.31
C LYS A 24 18.34 -5.33 -11.36
N SER A 25 18.32 -5.08 -10.06
CA SER A 25 18.22 -6.17 -9.08
C SER A 25 16.88 -6.91 -9.19
N LEU A 26 15.77 -6.19 -9.40
CA LEU A 26 14.47 -6.81 -9.65
C LEU A 26 14.47 -7.60 -10.96
N GLU A 27 15.02 -7.06 -12.05
CA GLU A 27 15.14 -7.75 -13.33
C GLU A 27 15.92 -9.07 -13.24
N ILE A 28 16.92 -9.15 -12.36
CA ILE A 28 17.65 -10.39 -12.09
C ILE A 28 16.72 -11.40 -11.41
N LEU A 29 15.96 -10.99 -10.39
CA LEU A 29 15.00 -11.86 -9.70
C LEU A 29 13.90 -12.37 -10.63
N LEU A 30 13.42 -11.53 -11.55
CA LEU A 30 12.37 -11.88 -12.52
C LEU A 30 12.83 -12.88 -13.59
N LYS A 31 14.14 -13.08 -13.77
CA LYS A 31 14.72 -14.09 -14.67
C LYS A 31 14.82 -15.47 -14.03
N GLU A 32 14.65 -15.60 -12.71
CA GLU A 32 14.67 -16.90 -12.03
C GLU A 32 13.49 -17.78 -12.51
N ARG A 33 13.75 -19.09 -12.64
CA ARG A 33 12.77 -20.10 -13.07
C ARG A 33 12.92 -21.33 -12.16
N PRO A 34 11.96 -21.60 -11.25
CA PRO A 34 10.78 -20.79 -10.92
C PRO A 34 11.15 -19.45 -10.23
N LEU A 35 10.20 -18.51 -10.20
CA LEU A 35 10.36 -17.27 -9.45
C LEU A 35 10.49 -17.54 -7.94
N ASP A 36 11.49 -16.94 -7.30
CA ASP A 36 11.65 -17.03 -5.85
C ASP A 36 10.77 -15.98 -5.14
N LYS A 37 9.57 -16.41 -4.72
CA LYS A 37 8.62 -15.56 -4.00
C LYS A 37 9.20 -14.95 -2.72
N THR A 38 10.12 -15.64 -2.05
CA THR A 38 10.73 -15.14 -0.80
C THR A 38 11.65 -13.96 -1.09
N LYS A 39 12.50 -14.07 -2.12
CA LYS A 39 13.35 -12.94 -2.57
C LYS A 39 12.53 -11.78 -3.08
N LEU A 40 11.45 -12.04 -3.83
CA LEU A 40 10.53 -10.99 -4.30
C LEU A 40 9.85 -10.27 -3.14
N LYS A 41 9.44 -11.00 -2.10
CA LYS A 41 8.92 -10.40 -0.86
C LYS A 41 9.96 -9.50 -0.18
N GLN A 42 11.18 -10.00 -0.02
CA GLN A 42 12.29 -9.23 0.57
C GLN A 42 12.60 -7.96 -0.23
N PHE A 43 12.57 -8.05 -1.57
CA PHE A 43 12.71 -6.88 -2.44
C PHE A 43 11.63 -5.85 -2.15
N CYS A 44 10.36 -6.26 -2.11
CA CYS A 44 9.24 -5.35 -1.84
C CYS A 44 9.29 -4.74 -0.45
N LEU A 45 9.79 -5.46 0.57
CA LEU A 45 9.97 -4.89 1.92
C LEU A 45 11.02 -3.78 1.94
N ARG A 46 12.09 -3.94 1.14
CA ARG A 46 13.25 -3.03 1.15
C ARG A 46 13.16 -1.89 0.15
N PHE A 47 12.49 -2.09 -0.98
CA PHE A 47 12.49 -1.14 -2.09
C PHE A 47 11.08 -0.84 -2.57
N THR A 48 10.92 0.26 -3.30
CA THR A 48 9.68 0.57 -4.01
C THR A 48 9.69 -0.14 -5.35
N VAL A 49 8.57 -0.75 -5.74
CA VAL A 49 8.49 -1.49 -6.98
C VAL A 49 8.40 -0.50 -8.14
N PRO A 50 9.26 -0.62 -9.19
CA PRO A 50 9.12 0.19 -10.39
C PRO A 50 7.75 0.00 -11.05
N ALA A 51 7.11 1.08 -11.51
CA ALA A 51 5.73 1.04 -12.00
C ALA A 51 5.47 -0.03 -13.07
N MET A 52 6.38 -0.14 -14.05
CA MET A 52 6.34 -1.12 -15.13
C MET A 52 6.27 -2.60 -14.67
N TYR A 53 6.76 -2.92 -13.48
CA TYR A 53 6.77 -4.30 -12.95
C TYR A 53 5.70 -4.54 -11.89
N ARG A 54 4.99 -3.49 -11.45
CA ARG A 54 4.11 -3.55 -10.29
C ARG A 54 2.94 -4.49 -10.50
N ASN A 55 2.23 -4.36 -11.62
CA ASN A 55 1.10 -5.22 -11.95
C ASN A 55 1.52 -6.71 -11.95
N PHE A 56 2.59 -7.04 -12.68
CA PHE A 56 3.11 -8.40 -12.73
C PHE A 56 3.50 -8.92 -11.34
N LEU A 57 4.26 -8.12 -10.59
CA LEU A 57 4.80 -8.53 -9.30
C LEU A 57 3.68 -8.74 -8.27
N TRP A 58 2.67 -7.87 -8.25
CA TRP A 58 1.51 -8.03 -7.38
C TRP A 58 0.72 -9.30 -7.73
N LYS A 59 0.56 -9.63 -9.02
CA LYS A 59 -0.08 -10.89 -9.43
C LYS A 59 0.66 -12.12 -8.89
N VAL A 60 1.99 -12.13 -8.90
CA VAL A 60 2.78 -13.22 -8.31
C VAL A 60 2.67 -13.24 -6.78
N LEU A 61 2.76 -12.07 -6.14
CA LEU A 61 2.80 -11.97 -4.67
C LEU A 61 1.46 -12.31 -4.02
N LEU A 62 0.36 -11.96 -4.67
CA LEU A 62 -1.02 -12.23 -4.24
C LEU A 62 -1.54 -13.62 -4.68
N ASP A 63 -0.69 -14.47 -5.25
CA ASP A 63 -1.05 -15.82 -5.73
C ASP A 63 -2.13 -15.82 -6.83
N ILE A 64 -2.19 -14.75 -7.63
CA ILE A 64 -3.08 -14.65 -8.80
C ILE A 64 -2.50 -15.47 -9.95
N ILE A 65 -1.18 -15.38 -10.15
CA ILE A 65 -0.42 -16.19 -11.10
C ILE A 65 0.68 -17.00 -10.39
N PRO A 66 1.02 -18.20 -10.90
CA PRO A 66 2.02 -19.04 -10.28
C PRO A 66 3.45 -18.52 -10.49
N VAL A 67 4.40 -19.05 -9.70
CA VAL A 67 5.84 -18.79 -9.84
C VAL A 67 6.46 -19.43 -11.09
N TYR A 68 5.75 -20.36 -11.73
CA TYR A 68 6.17 -21.05 -12.95
C TYR A 68 5.67 -20.30 -14.17
N SER A 69 6.58 -19.65 -14.89
CA SER A 69 6.22 -18.78 -16.03
C SER A 69 5.51 -19.50 -17.17
N GLU A 70 5.81 -20.78 -17.38
CA GLU A 70 5.16 -21.61 -18.40
C GLU A 70 3.65 -21.77 -18.17
N SER A 71 3.20 -21.67 -16.91
CA SER A 71 1.78 -21.81 -16.56
C SER A 71 1.06 -20.47 -16.46
N GLN A 72 1.77 -19.33 -16.50
CA GLN A 72 1.17 -18.02 -16.22
C GLN A 72 0.13 -17.61 -17.27
N GLU A 73 0.41 -17.85 -18.54
CA GLU A 73 -0.52 -17.52 -19.64
C GLU A 73 -1.82 -18.33 -19.53
N PHE A 74 -1.70 -19.65 -19.31
CA PHE A 74 -2.84 -20.53 -19.11
C PHE A 74 -3.71 -20.10 -17.92
N ILE A 75 -3.09 -19.81 -16.77
CA ILE A 75 -3.80 -19.36 -15.58
C ILE A 75 -4.50 -18.01 -15.84
N MET A 76 -3.85 -17.06 -16.51
CA MET A 76 -4.48 -15.77 -16.83
C MET A 76 -5.67 -15.92 -17.78
N ALA A 77 -5.61 -16.85 -18.74
CA ALA A 77 -6.76 -17.16 -19.59
C ALA A 77 -7.95 -17.69 -18.78
N GLN A 78 -7.72 -18.57 -17.81
CA GLN A 78 -8.76 -19.07 -16.90
C GLN A 78 -9.32 -17.95 -16.02
N ARG A 79 -8.46 -17.11 -15.44
CA ARG A 79 -8.85 -15.96 -14.61
C ARG A 79 -9.69 -14.93 -15.38
N LYS A 80 -9.42 -14.74 -16.67
CA LYS A 80 -10.23 -13.91 -17.57
C LYS A 80 -11.62 -14.53 -17.79
N ALA A 81 -11.69 -15.83 -18.06
CA ALA A 81 -12.96 -16.53 -18.23
C ALA A 81 -13.82 -16.47 -16.96
N GLU A 82 -13.24 -16.74 -15.79
CA GLU A 82 -13.92 -16.64 -14.49
C GLU A 82 -14.50 -15.23 -14.26
N PHE A 83 -13.73 -14.19 -14.57
CA PHE A 83 -14.18 -12.80 -14.45
C PHE A 83 -15.36 -12.49 -15.40
N GLN A 84 -15.27 -12.93 -16.67
CA GLN A 84 -16.33 -12.72 -17.65
C GLN A 84 -17.62 -13.45 -17.27
N ASP A 85 -17.52 -14.67 -16.72
CA ASP A 85 -18.66 -15.43 -16.22
C ASP A 85 -19.35 -14.74 -15.05
N LEU A 86 -18.58 -14.20 -14.09
CA LEU A 86 -19.11 -13.41 -12.98
C LEU A 86 -19.79 -12.13 -13.48
N GLN A 87 -19.17 -11.40 -14.39
CA GLN A 87 -19.75 -10.20 -14.97
C GLN A 87 -21.08 -10.51 -15.69
N ARG A 88 -21.13 -11.63 -16.43
CA ARG A 88 -22.35 -12.10 -17.08
C ARG A 88 -23.44 -12.45 -16.07
N ALA A 89 -23.10 -13.15 -14.98
CA ALA A 89 -24.06 -13.49 -13.94
C ALA A 89 -24.68 -12.24 -13.29
N LEU A 90 -23.88 -11.21 -13.02
CA LEU A 90 -24.36 -9.94 -12.46
C LEU A 90 -25.29 -9.18 -13.40
N ARG A 91 -24.98 -9.16 -14.72
CA ARG A 91 -25.88 -8.59 -15.74
C ARG A 91 -27.22 -9.33 -15.79
N VAL A 92 -27.20 -10.67 -15.75
CA VAL A 92 -28.42 -11.50 -15.73
C VAL A 92 -29.24 -11.25 -14.47
N ALA A 93 -28.58 -11.08 -13.32
CA ALA A 93 -29.21 -10.72 -12.05
C ALA A 93 -29.71 -9.26 -12.00
N LYS A 94 -29.47 -8.45 -13.05
CA LYS A 94 -29.80 -7.02 -13.12
C LYS A 94 -29.20 -6.19 -11.98
N ILE A 95 -28.06 -6.65 -11.46
CA ILE A 95 -27.29 -5.91 -10.45
C ILE A 95 -26.46 -4.81 -11.12
N ILE A 96 -26.02 -5.04 -12.36
CA ILE A 96 -25.29 -4.08 -13.19
C ILE A 96 -25.97 -3.93 -14.56
N ASP A 97 -25.86 -2.75 -15.15
CA ASP A 97 -26.31 -2.43 -16.51
C ASP A 97 -25.16 -1.91 -17.40
N ASP A 98 -25.42 -1.68 -18.68
CA ASP A 98 -24.42 -1.21 -19.64
C ASP A 98 -23.96 0.25 -19.40
N PHE A 99 -24.65 0.98 -18.51
CA PHE A 99 -24.31 2.36 -18.12
C PHE A 99 -23.55 2.42 -16.78
N THR A 100 -23.40 1.28 -16.10
CA THR A 100 -22.71 1.17 -14.82
C THR A 100 -21.22 1.43 -15.04
N LYS A 101 -20.69 2.50 -14.42
CA LYS A 101 -19.27 2.85 -14.54
C LYS A 101 -18.38 1.67 -14.10
N PRO A 102 -17.22 1.43 -14.73
CA PRO A 102 -16.38 0.27 -14.42
C PRO A 102 -16.03 0.11 -12.93
N HIS A 103 -15.76 1.20 -12.21
CA HIS A 103 -15.53 1.18 -10.76
C HIS A 103 -16.75 0.78 -9.91
N LEU A 104 -17.98 0.99 -10.41
CA LEU A 104 -19.23 0.57 -9.75
C LEU A 104 -19.54 -0.91 -9.98
N ILE A 105 -19.01 -1.52 -11.05
CA ILE A 105 -19.06 -2.99 -11.23
C ILE A 105 -18.28 -3.66 -10.08
N PHE A 106 -17.12 -3.11 -9.70
CA PHE A 106 -16.36 -3.58 -8.53
C PHE A 106 -17.06 -3.28 -7.19
N LEU A 107 -17.80 -2.17 -7.08
CA LEU A 107 -18.61 -1.83 -5.90
C LEU A 107 -19.77 -2.81 -5.68
N ALA A 108 -20.46 -3.19 -6.76
CA ALA A 108 -21.52 -4.20 -6.73
C ALA A 108 -20.97 -5.61 -6.40
N MET A 109 -19.73 -5.88 -6.79
CA MET A 109 -19.04 -7.12 -6.44
C MET A 109 -18.54 -7.13 -4.99
N TRP A 110 -18.35 -5.97 -4.33
CA TRP A 110 -17.69 -5.91 -3.02
C TRP A 110 -17.97 -4.58 -2.28
N LEU A 111 -19.00 -4.57 -1.43
CA LEU A 111 -19.62 -3.40 -0.77
C LEU A 111 -18.76 -2.61 0.27
N ALA A 112 -17.44 -2.54 0.10
CA ALA A 112 -16.54 -1.67 0.86
C ALA A 112 -15.32 -1.11 0.06
N MET A 113 -15.25 -1.30 -1.29
CA MET A 113 -14.02 -1.02 -2.09
C MET A 113 -13.93 0.30 -2.84
N SER A 114 -14.91 1.19 -2.83
CA SER A 114 -14.96 2.29 -3.83
C SER A 114 -13.65 3.08 -3.95
N LYS A 115 -13.03 3.44 -2.82
CA LYS A 115 -11.75 4.18 -2.79
C LYS A 115 -10.55 3.35 -3.23
N MET A 116 -10.43 2.10 -2.78
CA MET A 116 -9.31 1.22 -3.19
C MET A 116 -9.41 0.86 -4.68
N ALA A 117 -10.62 0.60 -5.17
CA ALA A 117 -10.87 0.35 -6.58
C ALA A 117 -10.51 1.59 -7.42
N GLU A 118 -11.02 2.77 -7.05
CA GLU A 118 -10.69 4.02 -7.74
C GLU A 118 -9.19 4.29 -7.74
N THR A 119 -8.51 4.16 -6.60
CA THR A 119 -7.06 4.31 -6.54
C THR A 119 -6.33 3.29 -7.42
N LEU A 120 -6.72 2.01 -7.37
CA LEU A 120 -6.06 0.96 -8.12
C LEU A 120 -6.15 1.19 -9.64
N TRP A 121 -7.24 1.78 -10.11
CA TRP A 121 -7.41 2.16 -11.51
C TRP A 121 -6.30 3.07 -12.01
N TYR A 122 -5.81 4.00 -11.19
CA TYR A 122 -4.71 4.89 -11.56
C TYR A 122 -3.33 4.27 -11.36
N VAL A 123 -3.22 3.23 -10.52
CA VAL A 123 -1.94 2.57 -10.20
C VAL A 123 -1.59 1.48 -11.22
N ILE A 124 -2.59 0.75 -11.75
CA ILE A 124 -2.39 -0.29 -12.75
C ILE A 124 -2.22 0.36 -14.14
N ASP A 125 -1.04 0.18 -14.70
CA ASP A 125 -0.68 0.60 -16.05
C ASP A 125 -0.76 -0.59 -17.01
N VAL A 126 -1.93 -0.78 -17.63
CA VAL A 126 -2.23 -1.83 -18.61
C VAL A 126 -2.97 -1.16 -19.78
N GLU A 127 -2.50 -1.40 -21.00
CA GLU A 127 -3.01 -0.74 -22.22
C GLU A 127 -4.45 -1.15 -22.57
N SER A 128 -4.76 -2.44 -22.42
CA SER A 128 -6.09 -2.98 -22.70
C SER A 128 -7.02 -2.75 -21.51
N GLU A 129 -8.12 -2.02 -21.72
CA GLU A 129 -9.11 -1.76 -20.67
C GLU A 129 -9.73 -3.06 -20.14
N GLU A 130 -10.00 -4.04 -21.01
CA GLU A 130 -10.55 -5.33 -20.60
C GLU A 130 -9.57 -6.11 -19.70
N GLU A 131 -8.29 -6.14 -20.08
CA GLU A 131 -7.25 -6.80 -19.27
C GLU A 131 -7.02 -6.08 -17.95
N LYS A 132 -7.07 -4.75 -17.97
CA LYS A 132 -6.98 -3.91 -16.78
C LYS A 132 -8.09 -4.24 -15.79
N LEU A 133 -9.32 -4.48 -16.26
CA LEU A 133 -10.44 -4.86 -15.39
C LEU A 133 -10.25 -6.25 -14.76
N VAL A 134 -9.77 -7.23 -15.53
CA VAL A 134 -9.46 -8.57 -15.02
C VAL A 134 -8.37 -8.48 -13.95
N ASP A 135 -7.27 -7.81 -14.24
CA ASP A 135 -6.17 -7.65 -13.29
C ASP A 135 -6.61 -6.87 -12.04
N MET A 136 -7.39 -5.81 -12.22
CA MET A 136 -7.96 -5.02 -11.13
C MET A 136 -8.84 -5.89 -10.21
N TYR A 137 -9.73 -6.71 -10.77
CA TYR A 137 -10.57 -7.63 -10.00
C TYR A 137 -9.74 -8.56 -9.12
N TRP A 138 -8.76 -9.25 -9.72
CA TRP A 138 -7.98 -10.24 -9.01
C TRP A 138 -7.02 -9.61 -8.00
N ILE A 139 -6.41 -8.47 -8.32
CA ILE A 139 -5.55 -7.73 -7.39
C ILE A 139 -6.36 -7.20 -6.21
N LEU A 140 -7.55 -6.62 -6.44
CA LEU A 140 -8.45 -6.20 -5.36
C LEU A 140 -8.86 -7.37 -4.48
N SER A 141 -9.21 -8.51 -5.09
CA SER A 141 -9.56 -9.73 -4.35
C SER A 141 -8.39 -10.22 -3.48
N GLY A 142 -7.17 -10.22 -4.02
CA GLY A 142 -5.96 -10.60 -3.29
C GLY A 142 -5.61 -9.62 -2.16
N LEU A 143 -5.72 -8.31 -2.41
CA LEU A 143 -5.56 -7.27 -1.39
C LEU A 143 -6.61 -7.42 -0.29
N PHE A 144 -7.84 -7.82 -0.63
CA PHE A 144 -8.88 -8.04 0.37
C PHE A 144 -8.47 -9.06 1.41
N VAL A 145 -7.93 -10.19 0.94
CA VAL A 145 -7.52 -11.28 1.82
C VAL A 145 -6.42 -10.79 2.78
N GLN A 146 -5.62 -9.79 2.40
CA GLN A 146 -4.66 -9.16 3.31
C GLN A 146 -5.36 -8.19 4.29
N VAL A 147 -6.30 -7.38 3.81
CA VAL A 147 -7.08 -6.47 4.66
C VAL A 147 -7.96 -7.23 5.66
N GLU A 148 -8.50 -8.38 5.30
CA GLU A 148 -9.29 -9.24 6.18
C GLU A 148 -8.45 -9.72 7.38
N LYS A 149 -7.18 -10.09 7.14
CA LYS A 149 -6.23 -10.43 8.21
C LYS A 149 -5.94 -9.23 9.09
N LEU A 150 -5.80 -8.05 8.49
CA LEU A 150 -5.58 -6.78 9.18
C LEU A 150 -6.73 -6.43 10.13
N GLN A 151 -7.99 -6.73 9.77
CA GLN A 151 -9.14 -6.31 10.56
C GLN A 151 -9.10 -6.80 12.01
N LYS A 152 -8.53 -7.99 12.23
CA LYS A 152 -8.37 -8.59 13.56
C LYS A 152 -7.35 -7.85 14.42
N GLU A 153 -6.48 -7.04 13.81
CA GLU A 153 -5.37 -6.34 14.46
C GLU A 153 -5.55 -4.82 14.49
N VAL A 154 -6.64 -4.27 13.96
CA VAL A 154 -6.85 -2.82 13.84
C VAL A 154 -6.69 -2.09 15.17
N GLY A 155 -7.31 -2.58 16.25
CA GLY A 155 -7.14 -1.98 17.58
C GLY A 155 -5.68 -1.94 18.04
N LYS A 156 -4.91 -3.01 17.79
CA LYS A 156 -3.48 -3.05 18.10
C LYS A 156 -2.68 -2.05 17.27
N LEU A 157 -3.04 -1.84 16.01
CA LEU A 157 -2.40 -0.82 15.17
C LEU A 157 -2.72 0.59 15.63
N GLN A 158 -3.94 0.85 16.09
CA GLN A 158 -4.32 2.12 16.69
C GLN A 158 -3.48 2.40 17.94
N ASP A 159 -3.40 1.44 18.86
CA ASP A 159 -2.57 1.57 20.07
C ASP A 159 -1.09 1.82 19.74
N CYS A 160 -0.55 1.09 18.77
CA CYS A 160 0.82 1.30 18.29
C CYS A 160 1.01 2.68 17.66
N THR A 161 -0.02 3.21 16.98
CA THR A 161 -0.01 4.56 16.41
C THR A 161 0.07 5.61 17.50
N TYR A 162 -0.70 5.44 18.58
CA TYR A 162 -0.66 6.34 19.74
C TYR A 162 0.72 6.34 20.41
N ALA A 163 1.25 5.15 20.73
CA ALA A 163 2.54 5.01 21.39
C ALA A 163 3.69 5.56 20.53
N LEU A 164 3.66 5.31 19.22
CA LEU A 164 4.67 5.83 18.30
C LEU A 164 4.56 7.36 18.15
N LEU A 165 3.34 7.90 18.04
CA LEU A 165 3.14 9.35 17.96
C LEU A 165 3.59 10.07 19.24
N GLU A 166 3.28 9.52 20.41
CA GLU A 166 3.72 10.07 21.70
C GLU A 166 5.25 10.12 21.77
N LYS A 167 5.93 9.08 21.28
CA LYS A 167 7.39 9.03 21.25
C LYS A 167 8.01 10.04 20.26
N GLU A 168 7.44 10.15 19.07
CA GLU A 168 8.00 10.98 17.98
C GLU A 168 7.68 12.48 18.17
N ASP A 169 6.49 12.84 18.64
CA ASP A 169 6.08 14.23 18.87
C ASP A 169 5.09 14.35 20.04
N VAL A 170 5.66 14.43 21.25
CA VAL A 170 4.91 14.57 22.51
C VAL A 170 3.99 15.80 22.52
N GLU A 171 4.40 16.90 21.87
CA GLU A 171 3.61 18.14 21.86
C GLU A 171 2.36 17.97 20.99
N LEU A 172 2.53 17.42 19.78
CA LEU A 172 1.40 17.11 18.89
C LEU A 172 0.46 16.08 19.53
N TYR A 173 1.01 15.02 20.13
CA TYR A 173 0.22 14.01 20.83
C TYR A 173 -0.67 14.64 21.91
N LYS A 174 -0.08 15.45 22.81
CA LYS A 174 -0.83 16.13 23.88
C LYS A 174 -1.89 17.08 23.35
N HIS A 175 -1.59 17.80 22.27
CA HIS A 175 -2.58 18.67 21.62
C HIS A 175 -3.78 17.90 21.08
N LEU A 176 -3.54 16.82 20.33
CA LEU A 176 -4.59 15.98 19.75
C LEU A 176 -5.45 15.29 20.82
N VAL A 177 -4.85 14.91 21.96
CA VAL A 177 -5.60 14.38 23.12
C VAL A 177 -6.43 15.49 23.77
N LYS A 178 -5.89 16.70 23.93
CA LYS A 178 -6.57 17.83 24.58
C LYS A 178 -7.86 18.23 23.85
N ILE A 179 -7.86 18.20 22.51
CA ILE A 179 -9.03 18.54 21.69
C ILE A 179 -9.91 17.32 21.38
N ASP A 180 -9.65 16.17 22.01
CA ASP A 180 -10.33 14.89 21.78
C ASP A 180 -10.33 14.44 20.31
N ALA A 181 -9.33 14.84 19.53
CA ALA A 181 -9.22 14.44 18.13
C ALA A 181 -8.52 13.10 17.98
N LEU A 182 -7.53 12.80 18.84
CA LEU A 182 -6.66 11.63 18.64
C LEU A 182 -7.45 10.32 18.55
N TYR A 183 -8.39 10.09 19.47
CA TYR A 183 -9.15 8.83 19.54
C TYR A 183 -10.33 8.78 18.56
N ASN A 184 -10.71 9.93 18.00
CA ASN A 184 -11.84 10.07 17.09
C ASN A 184 -11.42 10.16 15.61
N LEU A 185 -10.12 10.10 15.32
CA LEU A 185 -9.61 9.98 13.94
C LEU A 185 -10.13 8.68 13.28
N PRO A 186 -10.39 8.69 11.96
CA PRO A 186 -11.00 7.57 11.25
C PRO A 186 -9.98 6.47 10.92
N TYR A 187 -9.33 5.91 11.94
CA TYR A 187 -8.31 4.86 11.78
C TYR A 187 -8.86 3.62 11.09
N ASP A 188 -10.10 3.24 11.38
CA ASP A 188 -10.76 2.13 10.69
C ASP A 188 -10.79 2.38 9.18
N ILE A 189 -11.19 3.58 8.76
CA ILE A 189 -11.22 3.95 7.34
C ILE A 189 -9.80 3.92 6.76
N TRP A 190 -8.82 4.52 7.45
CA TRP A 190 -7.44 4.57 6.97
C TRP A 190 -6.81 3.17 6.84
N PHE A 191 -7.05 2.28 7.80
CA PHE A 191 -6.44 0.96 7.80
C PHE A 191 -7.19 -0.01 6.89
N TYR A 192 -8.53 0.02 6.84
CA TYR A 192 -9.29 -0.82 5.92
C TYR A 192 -9.13 -0.39 4.46
N SER A 193 -9.05 0.91 4.18
CA SER A 193 -8.80 1.41 2.82
C SER A 193 -7.32 1.41 2.45
N CYS A 194 -6.42 1.03 3.36
CA CYS A 194 -4.98 1.15 3.18
C CYS A 194 -4.56 2.57 2.74
N PHE A 195 -5.19 3.59 3.32
CA PHE A 195 -5.07 5.02 3.00
C PHE A 195 -5.58 5.43 1.60
N ALA A 196 -6.34 4.58 0.91
CA ALA A 196 -6.98 4.95 -0.35
C ALA A 196 -7.93 6.14 -0.16
N GLY A 197 -7.79 7.14 -1.03
CA GLY A 197 -8.51 8.40 -0.98
C GLY A 197 -8.03 9.38 0.10
N VAL A 198 -6.93 9.08 0.81
CA VAL A 198 -6.22 10.04 1.69
C VAL A 198 -4.85 10.37 1.09
N ILE A 199 -4.08 9.35 0.74
CA ILE A 199 -2.80 9.50 0.03
C ILE A 199 -3.06 9.50 -1.48
N CYS A 200 -2.43 10.42 -2.20
CA CYS A 200 -2.58 10.53 -3.64
C CYS A 200 -2.17 9.25 -4.39
N ASN A 201 -2.86 8.96 -5.49
CA ASN A 201 -2.70 7.73 -6.27
C ASN A 201 -1.26 7.51 -6.78
N GLY A 202 -0.51 8.58 -7.06
CA GLY A 202 0.89 8.50 -7.50
C GLY A 202 1.84 7.88 -6.47
N SER A 203 1.58 8.09 -5.17
CA SER A 203 2.48 7.65 -4.09
C SER A 203 1.96 6.42 -3.34
N ILE A 204 0.63 6.22 -3.27
CA ILE A 204 0.03 5.13 -2.50
C ILE A 204 0.44 3.73 -2.97
N ALA A 205 0.76 3.57 -4.24
CA ALA A 205 1.25 2.30 -4.80
C ALA A 205 2.46 1.73 -4.03
N LYS A 206 3.33 2.61 -3.52
CA LYS A 206 4.52 2.21 -2.75
C LYS A 206 4.18 1.66 -1.36
N ILE A 207 3.07 2.12 -0.77
CA ILE A 207 2.50 1.54 0.46
C ILE A 207 1.99 0.14 0.13
N TRP A 208 1.24 0.01 -0.97
CA TRP A 208 0.64 -1.28 -1.36
C TRP A 208 1.67 -2.33 -1.77
N ASP A 209 2.85 -1.92 -2.27
CA ASP A 209 3.99 -2.83 -2.44
C ASP A 209 4.35 -3.56 -1.13
N LYS A 210 4.17 -2.91 0.03
CA LYS A 210 4.40 -3.52 1.35
C LYS A 210 3.21 -4.38 1.81
N ILE A 211 1.99 -3.95 1.50
CA ILE A 211 0.77 -4.66 1.90
C ILE A 211 0.61 -5.97 1.14
N THR A 212 0.96 -6.00 -0.15
CA THR A 212 0.91 -7.22 -0.98
C THR A 212 1.80 -8.35 -0.45
N VAL A 213 2.83 -8.02 0.34
CA VAL A 213 3.70 -9.00 1.01
C VAL A 213 3.33 -9.27 2.47
N GLY A 214 2.24 -8.68 2.95
CA GLY A 214 1.72 -8.85 4.31
C GLY A 214 2.33 -7.92 5.37
N ALA A 215 3.07 -6.88 4.99
CA ALA A 215 3.69 -5.94 5.93
C ALA A 215 2.76 -4.78 6.29
N TYR A 216 1.63 -5.09 6.94
CA TYR A 216 0.60 -4.10 7.32
C TYR A 216 1.07 -3.07 8.36
N ARG A 217 2.16 -3.34 9.09
CA ARG A 217 2.76 -2.38 10.04
C ARG A 217 3.15 -1.05 9.40
N ILE A 218 3.36 -1.01 8.08
CA ILE A 218 3.58 0.25 7.34
C ILE A 218 2.48 1.28 7.59
N LEU A 219 1.24 0.85 7.82
CA LEU A 219 0.08 1.72 8.03
C LEU A 219 0.22 2.57 9.30
N ILE A 220 0.84 2.04 10.35
CA ILE A 220 1.16 2.78 11.59
C ILE A 220 2.10 3.95 11.25
N PHE A 221 3.17 3.68 10.51
CA PHE A 221 4.14 4.69 10.12
C PHE A 221 3.52 5.73 9.19
N VAL A 222 2.67 5.32 8.24
CA VAL A 222 1.95 6.26 7.37
C VAL A 222 1.06 7.18 8.21
N ALA A 223 0.33 6.66 9.20
CA ALA A 223 -0.49 7.48 10.10
C ALA A 223 0.36 8.50 10.88
N VAL A 224 1.40 8.05 11.58
CA VAL A 224 2.26 8.94 12.39
C VAL A 224 2.98 9.96 11.52
N VAL A 225 3.52 9.55 10.37
CA VAL A 225 4.22 10.47 9.46
C VAL A 225 3.26 11.48 8.85
N THR A 226 2.00 11.10 8.58
CA THR A 226 0.97 12.04 8.12
C THR A 226 0.73 13.12 9.16
N LEU A 227 0.48 12.73 10.42
CA LEU A 227 0.24 13.66 11.52
C LEU A 227 1.44 14.58 11.78
N THR A 228 2.64 14.01 11.86
CA THR A 228 3.87 14.77 12.12
C THR A 228 4.29 15.67 10.96
N THR A 229 4.02 15.28 9.71
CA THR A 229 4.28 16.13 8.54
C THR A 229 3.34 17.34 8.53
N LEU A 230 2.08 17.15 8.92
CA LEU A 230 1.07 18.21 9.01
C LEU A 230 1.08 18.96 10.35
N ARG A 231 2.01 18.63 11.26
CA ARG A 231 2.11 19.17 12.63
C ARG A 231 1.80 20.66 12.75
N ARG A 232 2.43 21.51 11.92
CA ARG A 232 2.28 22.97 12.00
C ARG A 232 0.84 23.43 11.75
N LEU A 233 0.10 22.71 10.93
CA LEU A 233 -1.30 22.97 10.64
C LEU A 233 -2.18 22.40 11.76
N LEU A 234 -1.93 21.15 12.17
CA LEU A 234 -2.71 20.45 13.19
C LEU A 234 -2.68 21.13 14.56
N LEU A 235 -1.53 21.69 14.98
CA LEU A 235 -1.41 22.43 16.24
C LEU A 235 -2.23 23.73 16.27
N ARG A 236 -2.68 24.24 15.12
CA ARG A 236 -3.55 25.41 15.01
C ARG A 236 -5.03 25.03 14.99
N CYS A 237 -5.35 23.76 14.81
CA CYS A 237 -6.72 23.28 14.78
C CYS A 237 -7.25 23.14 16.22
N GLU A 238 -8.48 23.61 16.42
CA GLU A 238 -9.18 23.54 17.71
C GLU A 238 -10.27 22.45 17.74
N SER A 239 -10.59 21.85 16.59
CA SER A 239 -11.60 20.80 16.44
C SER A 239 -11.14 19.67 15.53
N ILE A 240 -11.79 18.51 15.65
CA ILE A 240 -11.55 17.35 14.80
C ILE A 240 -11.89 17.63 13.33
N ASP A 241 -12.95 18.38 13.05
CA ASP A 241 -13.38 18.65 11.66
C ASP A 241 -12.28 19.38 10.88
N HIS A 242 -11.65 20.38 11.50
CA HIS A 242 -10.53 21.10 10.89
C HIS A 242 -9.30 20.21 10.68
N ILE A 243 -9.09 19.22 11.54
CA ILE A 243 -8.02 18.23 11.37
C ILE A 243 -8.31 17.34 10.18
N LEU A 244 -9.53 16.82 10.07
CA LEU A 244 -9.94 15.97 8.96
C LEU A 244 -9.89 16.73 7.63
N ASP A 245 -10.34 17.99 7.59
CA ASP A 245 -10.22 18.85 6.41
C ASP A 245 -8.75 19.05 6.01
N THR A 246 -7.86 19.24 6.97
CA THR A 246 -6.42 19.39 6.69
C THR A 246 -5.83 18.10 6.10
N ILE A 247 -6.22 16.94 6.65
CA ILE A 247 -5.74 15.62 6.19
C ILE A 247 -6.34 15.25 4.83
N ASN A 248 -7.60 15.61 4.56
CA ASN A 248 -8.26 15.33 3.28
C ASN A 248 -7.72 16.20 2.14
N ASN A 249 -7.05 17.31 2.44
CA ASN A 249 -6.46 18.23 1.47
C ASN A 249 -4.92 18.07 1.32
N ILE A 250 -4.39 16.87 1.57
CA ILE A 250 -2.98 16.55 1.33
C ILE A 250 -2.66 16.66 -0.17
N THR A 251 -1.63 17.42 -0.52
CA THR A 251 -1.14 17.56 -1.91
C THR A 251 -0.34 16.33 -2.36
N GLU A 252 -0.14 16.18 -3.67
CA GLU A 252 0.68 15.11 -4.24
C GLU A 252 2.13 15.14 -3.72
N GLU A 253 2.74 16.33 -3.66
CA GLU A 253 4.09 16.51 -3.11
C GLU A 253 4.17 16.08 -1.63
N THR A 254 3.15 16.43 -0.84
CA THR A 254 3.10 16.08 0.58
C THR A 254 2.88 14.57 0.74
N SER A 255 2.01 13.97 -0.08
CA SER A 255 1.80 12.52 -0.13
C SER A 255 3.11 11.77 -0.41
N GLU A 256 3.90 12.24 -1.37
CA GLU A 256 5.18 11.65 -1.73
C GLU A 256 6.19 11.71 -0.56
N VAL A 257 6.27 12.86 0.13
CA VAL A 257 7.09 13.02 1.33
C VAL A 257 6.65 12.09 2.45
N ILE A 258 5.34 11.98 2.71
CA ILE A 258 4.78 11.11 3.75
C ILE A 258 5.15 9.66 3.49
N VAL A 259 4.94 9.19 2.25
CA VAL A 259 5.18 7.79 1.89
C VAL A 259 6.66 7.43 1.99
N ASN A 260 7.55 8.27 1.45
CA ASN A 260 8.98 7.99 1.50
C ASN A 260 9.51 7.99 2.93
N LYS A 261 9.10 8.96 3.78
CA LYS A 261 9.45 8.96 5.21
C LYS A 261 8.90 7.74 5.95
N ALA A 262 7.65 7.34 5.70
CA ALA A 262 7.07 6.16 6.33
C ALA A 262 7.83 4.87 5.98
N ILE A 263 8.29 4.75 4.72
CA ILE A 263 9.12 3.62 4.27
C ILE A 263 10.50 3.66 4.93
N GLU A 264 11.11 4.83 5.10
CA GLU A 264 12.38 4.96 5.83
C GLU A 264 12.21 4.61 7.32
N SER A 265 11.13 5.08 7.96
CA SER A 265 10.85 4.79 9.37
C SER A 265 10.63 3.30 9.62
N ILE A 266 9.89 2.59 8.76
CA ILE A 266 9.73 1.14 8.94
C ILE A 266 11.07 0.40 8.79
N GLN A 267 11.94 0.84 7.88
CA GLN A 267 13.25 0.22 7.66
C GLN A 267 14.20 0.42 8.86
N GLN A 268 14.23 1.64 9.42
CA GLN A 268 15.00 1.95 10.62
C GLN A 268 14.46 1.21 11.85
N SER A 269 13.15 1.00 11.91
CA SER A 269 12.49 0.25 12.97
C SER A 269 12.62 -1.27 12.84
N GLY A 270 12.99 -1.78 11.65
CA GLY A 270 13.28 -3.20 11.43
C GLY A 270 14.73 -3.56 11.75
N THR A 271 15.66 -2.61 11.62
CA THR A 271 17.07 -2.76 12.05
C THR A 271 17.25 -2.57 13.56
N THR A 272 16.35 -1.84 14.19
CA THR A 272 16.32 -1.62 15.63
C THR A 272 15.16 -2.45 16.18
N GLN A 273 15.38 -3.55 16.92
CA GLN A 273 14.35 -4.49 17.47
C GLN A 273 13.23 -3.86 18.34
N GLN A 274 12.96 -2.56 18.23
CA GLN A 274 12.15 -1.74 19.10
C GLN A 274 10.64 -1.84 18.86
N VAL A 275 10.18 -2.19 17.65
CA VAL A 275 8.73 -2.34 17.39
C VAL A 275 8.22 -3.69 17.88
N ASP A 276 9.04 -4.74 17.78
CA ASP A 276 8.68 -6.07 18.27
C ASP A 276 8.46 -6.11 19.79
N MET A 277 9.10 -5.22 20.57
CA MET A 277 8.87 -5.07 22.01
C MET A 277 7.46 -4.55 22.36
N TYR A 278 6.82 -3.77 21.50
CA TYR A 278 5.43 -3.32 21.71
C TYR A 278 4.41 -4.41 21.33
N PHE A 279 4.76 -5.27 20.36
CA PHE A 279 3.93 -6.42 19.97
C PHE A 279 4.03 -7.62 20.93
N THR A 280 5.17 -7.86 21.56
CA THR A 280 5.37 -8.99 22.49
C THR A 280 4.86 -8.75 23.90
N LYS A 281 4.56 -7.51 24.30
CA LYS A 281 4.03 -7.20 25.64
C LYS A 281 2.55 -7.55 25.85
N HIS A 282 1.81 -7.90 24.79
CA HIS A 282 0.37 -8.20 24.84
C HIS A 282 0.00 -9.49 24.07
N SER A 283 0.89 -10.49 24.07
CA SER A 283 0.56 -11.86 23.66
C SER A 283 0.34 -12.75 24.87
#